data_AF-A0A951QEB9-F1
#
_entry.id   AF-A0A951QEB9-F1
#
_cell.length_a   1.000
_cell.length_b   1.000
_cell.length_c   1.000
_cell.angle_alpha   90.00
_cell.angle_beta   90.00
_cell.angle_gamma   90.00
#
_symmetry.space_group_name_H-M   'P 1'
#
loop_
_entity.id
_entity.type
_entity.pdbx_description
1 polymer ?
#
loop_
_entity_poly.entity_id
_entity_poly.type
_entity_poly.pdbx_seq_one_letter_code
_entity_poly.pdbx_strand_id
1 'polypeptide(L)' 'MKRAELPQNTEEGRKLLAIVKQYPGITTAQIILETQGNPTTTRRKLDRLAGQGMLTRTGKRPHKWYLRRQG' A
#
# COMPACT_ATOMS: atom_id res chain seq x y z
N MET A 1 -20.34 17.67 8.03
CA MET A 1 -19.72 16.57 7.27
C MET A 1 -18.47 16.11 8.00
N LYS A 2 -18.55 15.02 8.78
CA LYS A 2 -17.42 14.55 9.60
C LYS A 2 -16.38 13.90 8.69
N ARG A 3 -15.17 14.47 8.64
CA ARG A 3 -13.99 13.83 8.04
C ARG A 3 -13.75 12.54 8.82
N ALA A 4 -13.87 11.39 8.16
CA ALA A 4 -13.46 10.13 8.73
C ALA A 4 -11.92 10.15 8.83
N GLU A 5 -11.42 10.64 9.97
CA GLU A 5 -10.07 10.39 10.44
C GLU A 5 -9.97 8.89 10.75
N LEU A 6 -9.78 8.08 9.70
CA LEU A 6 -9.26 6.74 9.86
C LEU A 6 -7.90 6.90 10.54
N PRO A 7 -7.69 6.32 11.75
CA PRO A 7 -6.51 6.55 12.55
C PRO A 7 -5.27 6.26 11.70
N GLN A 8 -4.30 7.18 11.74
CA GLN A 8 -3.09 7.24 10.91
C GLN A 8 -2.15 6.02 11.06
N ASN A 9 -2.59 4.90 11.65
CA ASN A 9 -1.75 3.74 11.91
C ASN A 9 -2.55 2.44 12.14
N THR A 10 -3.59 2.15 11.34
CA THR A 10 -4.25 0.83 11.38
C THR A 10 -3.23 -0.27 11.11
N GLU A 11 -3.24 -1.34 11.91
CA GLU A 11 -2.32 -2.49 11.84
C GLU A 11 -2.11 -3.03 10.42
N GLU A 12 -3.16 -3.01 9.60
CA GLU A 12 -3.14 -3.41 8.20
C GLU A 12 -2.26 -2.51 7.31
N GLY A 13 -2.19 -1.20 7.58
CA GLY A 13 -1.30 -0.28 6.87
C GLY A 13 0.17 -0.62 7.11
N ARG A 14 0.50 -0.97 8.37
CA ARG A 14 1.85 -1.44 8.72
C ARG A 14 2.18 -2.77 8.05
N LYS A 15 1.21 -3.70 7.98
CA LYS A 15 1.35 -4.98 7.25
C LYS A 15 1.66 -4.74 5.77
N LEU A 16 0.93 -3.84 5.11
CA LEU A 16 1.18 -3.51 3.70
C LEU A 16 2.59 -2.93 3.48
N LEU A 17 3.02 -2.00 4.35
CA LEU A 17 4.37 -1.44 4.28
C LEU A 17 5.45 -2.51 4.52
N ALA A 18 5.23 -3.43 5.46
CA ALA A 18 6.15 -4.53 5.73
C ALA A 18 6.28 -5.46 4.52
N ILE A 19 5.18 -5.80 3.84
CA ILE A 19 5.19 -6.62 2.63
C ILE A 19 5.97 -5.93 1.51
N VAL A 20 5.73 -4.63 1.27
CA VAL A 20 6.47 -3.91 0.22
C VAL A 20 7.96 -3.74 0.59
N LYS A 21 8.27 -3.64 1.89
CA LYS A 21 9.65 -3.63 2.38
C LYS A 21 10.37 -4.95 2.11
N GLN A 22 9.68 -6.07 2.34
CA GLN A 22 10.21 -7.42 2.14
C GLN A 22 10.33 -7.78 0.66
N TYR A 23 9.38 -7.33 -0.16
CA TYR A 23 9.31 -7.62 -1.59
C TYR A 23 9.24 -6.31 -2.41
N PRO A 24 10.37 -5.62 -2.63
CA PRO A 24 10.39 -4.40 -3.43
C PRO A 24 9.98 -4.69 -4.88
N GLY A 25 9.03 -3.92 -5.42
CA GLY A 25 8.49 -4.13 -6.74
C GLY A 25 7.31 -5.12 -6.81
N ILE A 26 6.76 -5.51 -5.67
CA ILE A 26 5.56 -6.34 -5.57
C ILE A 26 4.34 -5.65 -6.21
N THR A 27 3.49 -6.41 -6.86
CA THR A 27 2.27 -5.90 -7.50
C THR A 27 1.07 -5.90 -6.55
N THR A 28 0.05 -5.08 -6.81
CA THR A 28 -1.19 -5.09 -6.01
C THR A 28 -1.82 -6.48 -5.91
N ALA A 29 -1.80 -7.27 -6.99
CA ALA A 29 -2.35 -8.62 -7.00
C ALA A 29 -1.60 -9.55 -6.02
N GLN A 30 -0.27 -9.51 -6.03
CA GLN A 30 0.55 -10.28 -5.10
C GLN A 30 0.35 -9.84 -3.64
N ILE A 31 0.25 -8.53 -3.39
CA ILE A 31 -0.05 -8.02 -2.05
C ILE A 31 -1.42 -8.54 -1.55
N ILE A 32 -2.43 -8.61 -2.43
CA ILE A 32 -3.75 -9.13 -2.07
C ILE A 32 -3.67 -10.61 -1.71
N LEU A 33 -2.94 -11.41 -2.49
CA LEU A 33 -2.73 -12.83 -2.21
C LEU A 33 -2.03 -13.03 -0.85
N GLU A 34 -0.99 -12.24 -0.57
CA GLU A 34 -0.21 -12.33 0.66
C GLU A 34 -1.02 -11.89 1.90
N THR A 35 -1.83 -10.84 1.76
CA THR A 35 -2.64 -10.32 2.87
C THR A 35 -3.97 -11.03 3.06
N GLN A 36 -4.37 -11.88 2.11
CA GLN A 36 -5.72 -12.43 1.99
C GLN A 36 -6.82 -11.35 2.10
N GLY A 37 -6.49 -10.11 1.70
CA GLY A 37 -7.33 -8.94 1.89
C GLY A 37 -8.33 -8.72 0.76
N ASN A 38 -9.34 -7.87 1.00
CA ASN A 38 -10.27 -7.46 -0.05
C ASN A 38 -9.54 -6.61 -1.13
N PRO A 39 -9.65 -6.95 -2.43
CA PRO A 39 -8.93 -6.25 -3.50
C PRO A 39 -9.17 -4.73 -3.56
N THR A 40 -10.42 -4.29 -3.41
CA THR A 40 -10.82 -2.89 -3.47
C THR A 40 -10.25 -2.11 -2.30
N THR A 41 -10.33 -2.69 -1.10
CA THR A 41 -9.82 -2.09 0.13
C THR A 41 -8.29 -2.01 0.12
N THR A 42 -7.61 -3.10 -0.26
CA THR A 42 -6.14 -3.14 -0.36
C THR A 42 -5.64 -2.12 -1.36
N ARG A 43 -6.26 -2.01 -2.53
CA ARG A 43 -5.90 -0.99 -3.53
C ARG A 43 -6.07 0.43 -2.99
N ARG A 44 -7.23 0.75 -2.37
CA ARG A 44 -7.47 2.07 -1.77
C ARG A 44 -6.45 2.41 -0.68
N LYS A 45 -6.04 1.42 0.13
CA LYS A 45 -5.00 1.58 1.16
C LYS A 45 -3.64 1.86 0.54
N LEU A 46 -3.22 1.11 -0.48
CA LEU A 46 -1.97 1.35 -1.19
C LEU A 46 -1.94 2.74 -1.84
N ASP A 47 -3.03 3.15 -2.49
CA ASP A 47 -3.16 4.49 -3.06
C ASP A 47 -3.08 5.59 -1.98
N ARG A 48 -3.67 5.35 -0.80
CA ARG A 48 -3.55 6.27 0.35
C ARG A 48 -2.12 6.36 0.88
N LEU A 49 -1.44 5.23 1.08
CA LEU A 49 -0.03 5.19 1.51
C LEU A 49 0.89 5.89 0.50
N ALA A 50 0.57 5.78 -0.79
CA ALA A 50 1.26 6.52 -1.84
C ALA A 50 1.03 8.03 -1.75
N GLY A 51 -0.22 8.45 -1.54
CA GLY A 51 -0.60 9.84 -1.31
C GLY A 51 0.04 10.45 -0.06
N GLN A 52 0.31 9.62 0.96
CA GLN A 52 1.06 10.00 2.17
C GLN A 52 2.58 10.00 1.96
N GLY A 53 3.07 9.63 0.78
CA GLY A 53 4.49 9.59 0.47
C GLY A 53 5.25 8.42 1.10
N MET A 54 4.58 7.39 1.62
CA MET A 54 5.24 6.20 2.16
C MET A 54 5.60 5.19 1.06
N LEU A 55 4.75 5.12 0.04
CA LEU A 55 4.94 4.24 -1.12
C LEU A 55 5.07 5.04 -2.41
N THR A 56 5.70 4.43 -3.40
CA THR A 56 5.65 4.87 -4.79
C THR A 56 5.28 3.70 -5.69
N ARG A 57 4.66 3.99 -6.82
CA ARG A 57 4.35 2.99 -7.84
C ARG A 57 5.02 3.34 -9.15
N THR A 58 5.54 2.33 -9.86
CA THR A 58 6.21 2.52 -11.14
C THR A 58 5.75 1.49 -12.17
N GLY A 59 6.04 1.78 -13.45
CA GLY A 59 5.72 0.90 -14.58
C GLY A 59 4.29 1.00 -15.11
N LYS A 60 4.09 0.42 -16.31
CA LYS A 60 2.77 0.19 -16.89
C LYS A 60 2.06 -0.94 -16.14
N ARG A 61 0.72 -0.99 -16.23
CA ARG A 61 -0.09 -1.99 -15.50
C ARG A 61 0.40 -3.42 -15.81
N PRO A 62 0.49 -4.30 -14.79
CA PRO A 62 0.22 -4.06 -13.37
C PRO A 62 1.33 -3.21 -12.71
N HIS A 63 0.91 -2.19 -11.94
CA HIS A 63 1.85 -1.30 -11.25
C HIS A 63 2.65 -2.06 -10.19
N LYS A 64 3.95 -1.77 -10.13
CA LYS A 64 4.86 -2.28 -9.10
C LYS A 64 4.99 -1.28 -7.98
N TRP A 65 4.97 -1.74 -6.73
CA TRP A 65 5.04 -0.90 -5.53
C TRP A 65 6.42 -0.96 -4.88
N TYR A 66 6.89 0.19 -4.40
CA TYR A 66 8.17 0.35 -3.72
C TYR A 66 7.98 1.26 -2.51
N LEU A 67 8.79 1.07 -1.47
CA LEU A 67 8.93 2.08 -0.42
C LEU A 67 9.53 3.35 -1.02
N ARG A 68 8.98 4.51 -0.68
CA ARG A 68 9.62 5.77 -1.00
C ARG A 68 10.84 5.90 -0.09
N ARG A 69 12.04 6.10 -0.66
CA ARG A 69 13.23 6.42 0.14
C ARG A 69 12.95 7.73 0.89
N GLN A 70 12.81 7.65 2.21
CA GLN A 70 13.04 8.81 3.07
C GLN A 70 14.55 9.02 3.04
N GLY A 71 14.98 10.08 2.34
CA GLY A 71 16.36 10.55 2.40
C GLY A 71 16.68 11.11 3.77
#